data_AF-A0A8T5S3B0-F1
#
_entry.id   AF-A0A8T5S3B0-F1
#
_cell.length_a   1.000
_cell.length_b   1.000
_cell.length_c   1.000
_cell.angle_alpha   90.00
_cell.angle_beta   90.00
_cell.angle_gamma   90.00
#
_symmetry.space_group_name_H-M   'P 1'
#
loop_
_entity.id
_entity.type
_entity.pdbx_description
1 polymer ?
#
loop_
_entity_poly.entity_id
_entity_poly.type
_entity_poly.pdbx_seq_one_letter_code
_entity_poly.pdbx_strand_id
1 'polypeptide(L)'
;VTACTLGYLKLLDVNTPIYGLLAGSKNGLLQLIEFKENKPEIVWQKELGSQINTIEVGDVTNDGYHEIVVGTDDSFVKIFDSSGEELKAIKMEDSRPISLKIIDIDGDNAKEIVVGCADGTLNIYHNPKLDSLDIELKWKTSASNSIKIVSSIVNPEDGKINILFGGYDRSIRCISDLECGETPPLDVPNNMTVPETQTTGVEETTARQIVFETVPTNIREYIFKYLIDNRIIEGIGAELEKKGYLTDSVVEEFQRMISEKADSYEKVTYSVWTLPEDQIGVGGTTEAPSKPPAKKTKKIKPVVIEQEIPTQRGGALLDALKQDSKKGKDNKPKSVADTAAEGNIKTIIITHLEKFKLVPTKSKLVEDLVILGYNRDVVEEQIEKLRMEGVLLYSRTEPKGWSLGTY
;
A
#
# COMPACT_ATOMS: atom_id res chain seq x y z
N VAL A 1 -13.59 9.85 7.24
CA VAL A 1 -14.37 9.30 6.11
C VAL A 1 -14.11 7.81 6.05
N THR A 2 -15.15 6.99 5.93
CA THR A 2 -15.07 5.52 5.80
C THR A 2 -15.38 5.06 4.38
N ALA A 3 -16.27 5.78 3.68
CA ALA A 3 -16.55 5.61 2.26
C ALA A 3 -16.77 6.99 1.62
N CYS A 4 -16.49 7.12 0.33
CA CYS A 4 -16.86 8.29 -0.46
C CYS A 4 -17.01 7.91 -1.94
N THR A 5 -17.91 8.60 -2.63
CA THR A 5 -18.13 8.44 -4.08
C THR A 5 -18.45 9.79 -4.72
N LEU A 6 -18.25 9.91 -6.02
CA LEU A 6 -18.54 11.10 -6.81
C LEU A 6 -19.69 10.78 -7.77
N GLY A 7 -20.71 11.63 -7.81
CA GLY A 7 -21.87 11.40 -8.65
C GLY A 7 -22.59 12.68 -9.04
N TYR A 8 -23.37 12.59 -10.11
CA TYR A 8 -24.37 13.61 -10.44
C TYR A 8 -25.68 13.28 -9.73
N LEU A 9 -26.27 14.26 -9.06
CA LEU A 9 -27.56 14.17 -8.37
C LEU A 9 -28.43 15.35 -8.78
N LYS A 10 -29.74 15.13 -9.02
CA LYS A 10 -30.69 16.21 -9.32
C LYS A 10 -31.52 16.50 -8.07
N LEU A 11 -31.24 17.62 -7.41
CA LEU A 11 -32.07 18.11 -6.31
C LEU A 11 -33.41 18.65 -6.84
N LEU A 12 -34.48 18.51 -6.04
CA LEU A 12 -35.82 18.97 -6.38
C LEU A 12 -35.88 20.47 -6.75
N ASP A 13 -35.07 21.29 -6.06
CA ASP A 13 -35.04 22.75 -6.23
C ASP A 13 -34.06 23.24 -7.32
N VAL A 14 -33.36 22.35 -8.03
CA VAL A 14 -32.26 22.72 -8.94
C VAL A 14 -32.45 22.12 -10.34
N ASN A 15 -32.60 22.99 -11.34
CA ASN A 15 -32.81 22.59 -12.74
C ASN A 15 -31.62 21.83 -13.34
N THR A 16 -30.39 22.11 -12.90
CA THR A 16 -29.15 21.45 -13.35
C THR A 16 -28.70 20.41 -12.33
N PRO A 17 -28.30 19.19 -12.74
CA PRO A 17 -27.77 18.22 -11.81
C PRO A 17 -26.45 18.71 -11.19
N ILE A 18 -26.30 18.53 -9.89
CA ILE A 18 -25.11 18.89 -9.12
C ILE A 18 -24.12 17.74 -9.17
N TYR A 19 -22.85 18.05 -9.47
CA TYR A 19 -21.75 17.11 -9.30
C TYR A 19 -21.22 17.21 -7.86
N GLY A 20 -21.45 16.16 -7.07
CA GLY A 20 -21.17 16.15 -5.65
C GLY A 20 -20.27 15.00 -5.22
N LEU A 21 -19.44 15.26 -4.22
CA LEU A 21 -18.77 14.26 -3.41
C LEU A 21 -19.68 13.87 -2.25
N LEU A 22 -20.10 12.61 -2.22
CA LEU A 22 -20.72 12.03 -1.04
C LEU A 22 -19.64 11.45 -0.14
N ALA A 23 -19.72 11.77 1.15
CA ALA A 23 -18.79 11.28 2.16
C ALA A 23 -19.56 10.64 3.33
N GLY A 24 -19.19 9.40 3.65
CA GLY A 24 -19.67 8.65 4.80
C GLY A 24 -18.63 8.62 5.92
N SER A 25 -19.11 8.56 7.16
CA SER A 25 -18.28 8.46 8.35
C SER A 25 -18.58 7.21 9.19
N LYS A 26 -17.64 6.90 10.09
CA LYS A 26 -17.78 5.84 11.09
C LYS A 26 -18.93 6.08 12.08
N ASN A 27 -19.35 7.33 12.26
CA ASN A 27 -20.41 7.69 13.20
C ASN A 27 -21.80 7.71 12.53
N GLY A 28 -21.89 7.35 11.24
CA GLY A 28 -23.13 7.39 10.48
C GLY A 28 -23.51 8.75 9.90
N LEU A 29 -22.66 9.77 10.02
CA LEU A 29 -22.83 11.01 9.27
C LEU A 29 -22.56 10.76 7.78
N LEU A 30 -23.57 11.02 6.94
CA LEU A 30 -23.52 11.10 5.48
C LEU A 30 -23.60 12.58 5.08
N GLN A 31 -22.73 13.04 4.17
CA GLN A 31 -22.66 14.43 3.74
C GLN A 31 -22.57 14.52 2.21
N LEU A 32 -23.32 15.44 1.60
CA LEU A 32 -23.16 15.84 0.20
C LEU A 32 -22.36 17.14 0.13
N ILE A 33 -21.23 17.11 -0.58
CA ILE A 33 -20.29 18.22 -0.72
C ILE A 33 -20.19 18.60 -2.19
N GLU A 34 -20.52 19.86 -2.51
CA GLU A 34 -20.37 20.43 -3.85
C GLU A 34 -19.11 21.30 -3.91
N PHE A 35 -18.44 21.37 -5.06
CA PHE A 35 -17.24 22.20 -5.24
C PHE A 35 -17.55 23.44 -6.08
N LYS A 36 -17.98 24.53 -5.41
CA LYS A 36 -18.15 25.84 -6.04
C LYS A 36 -16.87 26.67 -5.90
N GLU A 37 -16.39 27.26 -7.00
CA GLU A 37 -15.16 28.10 -7.01
C GLU A 37 -13.92 27.45 -6.36
N ASN A 38 -13.72 26.14 -6.55
CA ASN A 38 -12.69 25.33 -5.88
C ASN A 38 -12.76 25.32 -4.33
N LYS A 39 -13.93 25.62 -3.74
CA LYS A 39 -14.20 25.50 -2.31
C LYS A 39 -15.26 24.42 -2.06
N PRO A 40 -15.08 23.52 -1.09
CA PRO A 40 -16.10 22.57 -0.70
C PRO A 40 -17.21 23.28 0.08
N GLU A 41 -18.45 23.18 -0.39
CA GLU A 41 -19.67 23.61 0.28
C GLU A 41 -20.49 22.37 0.65
N ILE A 42 -20.91 22.25 1.92
CA ILE A 42 -21.80 21.16 2.34
C ILE A 42 -23.22 21.56 1.94
N VAL A 43 -23.79 20.85 0.98
CA VAL A 43 -25.18 21.05 0.52
C VAL A 43 -26.15 20.57 1.59
N TRP A 44 -25.93 19.35 2.09
CA TRP A 44 -26.69 18.79 3.21
C TRP A 44 -25.87 17.73 3.97
N GLN A 45 -26.33 17.40 5.18
CA GLN A 45 -25.81 16.29 5.98
C GLN A 45 -26.95 15.57 6.72
N LYS A 46 -26.82 14.25 6.88
CA LYS A 46 -27.80 13.36 7.52
C LYS A 46 -27.09 12.41 8.47
N GLU A 47 -27.71 12.08 9.61
CA GLU A 47 -27.18 11.12 10.58
C GLU A 47 -27.95 9.81 10.52
N LEU A 48 -27.25 8.73 10.18
CA LEU A 48 -27.80 7.38 10.01
C LEU A 48 -27.70 6.50 11.27
N GLY A 49 -26.97 6.96 12.29
CA GLY A 49 -26.78 6.25 13.57
C GLY A 49 -25.91 4.99 13.51
N SER A 50 -25.50 4.52 12.33
CA SER A 50 -24.65 3.34 12.12
C SER A 50 -23.48 3.64 11.20
N GLN A 51 -22.34 2.96 11.37
CA GLN A 51 -21.14 3.14 10.54
C GLN A 51 -21.48 2.92 9.05
N ILE A 52 -21.13 3.89 8.21
CA ILE A 52 -21.23 3.74 6.75
C ILE A 52 -20.00 2.98 6.25
N ASN A 53 -20.22 1.85 5.58
CA ASN A 53 -19.15 1.02 5.02
C ASN A 53 -18.87 1.33 3.55
N THR A 54 -19.89 1.70 2.77
CA THR A 54 -19.81 1.93 1.33
C THR A 54 -20.95 2.85 0.86
N ILE A 55 -20.72 3.63 -0.19
CA ILE A 55 -21.69 4.52 -0.84
C ILE A 55 -21.49 4.40 -2.35
N GLU A 56 -22.58 4.30 -3.11
CA GLU A 56 -22.58 4.39 -4.58
C GLU A 56 -23.76 5.26 -5.05
N VAL A 57 -23.66 5.86 -6.23
CA VAL A 57 -24.71 6.70 -6.85
C VAL A 57 -25.13 6.10 -8.19
N GLY A 58 -26.43 6.03 -8.43
CA GLY A 58 -26.96 5.54 -9.70
C GLY A 58 -28.48 5.50 -9.71
N ASP A 59 -29.05 5.38 -10.91
CA ASP A 59 -30.48 5.14 -11.11
C ASP A 59 -30.78 3.71 -10.66
N VAL A 60 -31.61 3.56 -9.63
CA VAL A 60 -32.08 2.25 -9.13
C VAL A 60 -33.60 2.18 -9.06
N THR A 61 -34.28 3.33 -9.19
CA THR A 61 -35.74 3.41 -9.34
C THR A 61 -36.21 3.27 -10.79
N ASN A 62 -35.28 3.36 -11.76
CA ASN A 62 -35.50 3.39 -13.19
C ASN A 62 -36.38 4.58 -13.62
N ASP A 63 -36.17 5.75 -13.00
CA ASP A 63 -36.90 6.99 -13.27
C ASP A 63 -36.08 8.02 -14.09
N GLY A 64 -34.81 7.72 -14.38
CA GLY A 64 -33.90 8.59 -15.12
C GLY A 64 -33.13 9.60 -14.27
N TYR A 65 -33.28 9.56 -12.95
CA TYR A 65 -32.46 10.29 -11.98
C TYR A 65 -31.52 9.31 -11.26
N HIS A 66 -30.80 9.82 -10.27
CA HIS A 66 -29.84 9.03 -9.52
C HIS A 66 -30.14 9.11 -8.02
N GLU A 67 -30.22 7.95 -7.40
CA GLU A 67 -30.37 7.77 -5.97
C GLU A 67 -29.00 7.52 -5.33
N ILE A 68 -28.98 7.59 -4.01
CA ILE A 68 -27.80 7.33 -3.20
C ILE A 68 -28.01 5.99 -2.50
N VAL A 69 -27.15 5.01 -2.78
CA VAL A 69 -27.20 3.69 -2.14
C VAL A 69 -26.06 3.58 -1.13
N VAL A 70 -26.40 3.28 0.13
CA VAL A 70 -25.49 3.27 1.27
C VAL A 70 -25.53 1.91 1.96
N GLY A 71 -24.37 1.28 2.14
CA GLY A 71 -24.23 0.07 2.96
C GLY A 71 -23.79 0.43 4.38
N THR A 72 -24.58 0.05 5.38
CA THR A 72 -24.32 0.36 6.80
C THR A 72 -23.99 -0.88 7.64
N ASP A 73 -23.30 -0.67 8.77
CA ASP A 73 -22.77 -1.76 9.63
C ASP A 73 -23.84 -2.50 10.44
N ASP A 74 -25.08 -2.02 10.40
CA ASP A 74 -26.29 -2.61 10.99
C ASP A 74 -26.96 -3.67 10.08
N SER A 75 -26.26 -4.09 9.02
CA SER A 75 -26.74 -5.03 7.99
C SER A 75 -27.92 -4.51 7.15
N PHE A 76 -27.93 -3.22 6.85
CA PHE A 76 -28.86 -2.63 5.88
C PHE A 76 -28.15 -2.07 4.65
N VAL A 77 -28.79 -2.23 3.49
CA VAL A 77 -28.55 -1.41 2.30
C VAL A 77 -29.70 -0.40 2.23
N LYS A 78 -29.37 0.88 2.38
CA LYS A 78 -30.33 1.98 2.44
C LYS A 78 -30.24 2.81 1.16
N ILE A 79 -31.39 3.24 0.66
CA ILE A 79 -31.53 4.01 -0.57
C ILE A 79 -32.14 5.35 -0.21
N PHE A 80 -31.52 6.43 -0.65
CA PHE A 80 -31.95 7.80 -0.41
C PHE A 80 -32.18 8.52 -1.73
N ASP A 81 -33.09 9.48 -1.70
CA ASP A 81 -33.21 10.46 -2.79
C ASP A 81 -31.97 11.38 -2.83
N SER A 82 -31.95 12.27 -3.82
CA SER A 82 -30.88 13.26 -3.97
C SER A 82 -30.79 14.27 -2.81
N SER A 83 -31.87 14.46 -2.04
CA SER A 83 -31.95 15.33 -0.85
C SER A 83 -31.49 14.66 0.45
N GLY A 84 -31.24 13.35 0.40
CA GLY A 84 -30.83 12.53 1.52
C GLY A 84 -31.98 12.05 2.41
N GLU A 85 -33.22 12.01 1.92
CA GLU A 85 -34.34 11.37 2.60
C GLU A 85 -34.39 9.86 2.28
N GLU A 86 -34.66 9.02 3.29
CA GLU A 86 -34.63 7.55 3.14
C GLU A 86 -35.87 7.06 2.38
N LEU A 87 -35.65 6.52 1.16
CA LEU A 87 -36.69 5.95 0.31
C LEU A 87 -37.00 4.50 0.68
N LYS A 88 -35.95 3.69 0.92
CA LYS A 88 -36.10 2.27 1.28
C LYS A 88 -34.87 1.73 2.01
N ALA A 89 -35.09 0.79 2.92
CA ALA A 89 -34.04 0.03 3.58
C ALA A 89 -34.23 -1.47 3.34
N ILE A 90 -33.24 -2.11 2.71
CA ILE A 90 -33.18 -3.54 2.46
C ILE A 90 -32.34 -4.17 3.58
N LYS A 91 -32.94 -5.06 4.37
CA LYS A 91 -32.22 -5.79 5.41
C LYS A 91 -31.48 -6.98 4.80
N MET A 92 -30.19 -7.08 5.08
CA MET A 92 -29.38 -8.24 4.72
C MET A 92 -29.49 -9.30 5.83
N GLU A 93 -29.74 -10.56 5.44
CA GLU A 93 -29.91 -11.65 6.40
C GLU A 93 -28.58 -12.22 6.89
N ASP A 94 -27.60 -12.35 6.00
CA ASP A 94 -26.36 -13.10 6.28
C ASP A 94 -25.28 -12.26 6.99
N SER A 95 -25.06 -11.03 6.53
CA SER A 95 -23.99 -10.17 7.05
C SER A 95 -24.13 -8.71 6.64
N ARG A 96 -23.19 -7.87 7.10
CA ARG A 96 -23.11 -6.46 6.76
C ARG A 96 -22.56 -6.23 5.34
N PRO A 97 -23.12 -5.28 4.57
CA PRO A 97 -22.55 -4.83 3.30
C PRO A 97 -21.22 -4.12 3.54
N ILE A 98 -20.23 -4.43 2.70
CA ILE A 98 -18.87 -3.85 2.73
C ILE A 98 -18.52 -3.14 1.42
N SER A 99 -19.11 -3.57 0.30
CA SER A 99 -18.90 -3.00 -1.03
C SER A 99 -20.20 -2.99 -1.80
N LEU A 100 -20.42 -1.92 -2.57
CA LEU A 100 -21.56 -1.75 -3.48
C LEU A 100 -21.05 -1.48 -4.89
N LYS A 101 -21.80 -1.93 -5.90
CA LYS A 101 -21.67 -1.47 -7.28
C LYS A 101 -23.06 -1.38 -7.90
N ILE A 102 -23.36 -0.28 -8.57
CA ILE A 102 -24.59 -0.11 -9.36
C ILE A 102 -24.20 -0.23 -10.83
N ILE A 103 -24.77 -1.20 -11.54
CA ILE A 103 -24.51 -1.43 -12.97
C ILE A 103 -25.59 -2.33 -13.56
N ASP A 104 -25.96 -2.07 -14.82
CA ASP A 104 -26.73 -2.96 -15.69
C ASP A 104 -25.85 -4.17 -16.06
N ILE A 105 -26.25 -5.38 -15.64
CA ILE A 105 -25.47 -6.62 -15.81
C ILE A 105 -25.98 -7.43 -17.01
N ASP A 106 -27.27 -7.40 -17.28
CA ASP A 106 -27.93 -8.24 -18.28
C ASP A 106 -28.20 -7.56 -19.63
N GLY A 107 -28.06 -6.24 -19.69
CA GLY A 107 -28.32 -5.41 -20.87
C GLY A 107 -29.79 -4.98 -20.99
N ASP A 108 -30.59 -5.10 -19.92
CA ASP A 108 -31.98 -4.65 -19.93
C ASP A 108 -32.17 -3.13 -19.71
N ASN A 109 -31.06 -2.38 -19.56
CA ASN A 109 -31.01 -0.93 -19.36
C ASN A 109 -31.56 -0.45 -18.00
N ALA A 110 -32.02 -1.34 -17.11
CA ALA A 110 -32.12 -1.08 -15.68
C ALA A 110 -30.83 -1.50 -14.96
N LYS A 111 -30.44 -0.78 -13.90
CA LYS A 111 -29.17 -1.06 -13.18
C LYS A 111 -29.44 -1.89 -11.94
N GLU A 112 -28.70 -2.98 -11.78
CA GLU A 112 -28.72 -3.77 -10.56
C GLU A 112 -27.79 -3.24 -9.48
N ILE A 113 -28.14 -3.57 -8.23
CA ILE A 113 -27.35 -3.28 -7.03
C ILE A 113 -26.60 -4.56 -6.65
N VAL A 114 -25.29 -4.58 -6.91
CA VAL A 114 -24.39 -5.65 -6.47
C VAL A 114 -23.82 -5.32 -5.09
N VAL A 115 -24.00 -6.22 -4.13
CA VAL A 115 -23.64 -6.04 -2.73
C VAL A 115 -22.68 -7.14 -2.28
N GLY A 116 -21.44 -6.76 -1.97
CA GLY A 116 -20.42 -7.66 -1.41
C GLY A 116 -20.34 -7.53 0.12
N CYS A 117 -20.51 -8.64 0.83
CA CYS A 117 -20.67 -8.70 2.28
C CYS A 117 -19.44 -9.20 3.05
N ALA A 118 -19.43 -8.98 4.37
CA ALA A 118 -18.32 -9.31 5.26
C ALA A 118 -18.11 -10.81 5.53
N ASP A 119 -19.14 -11.63 5.33
CA ASP A 119 -19.09 -13.09 5.41
C ASP A 119 -18.53 -13.76 4.14
N GLY A 120 -18.58 -13.05 3.01
CA GLY A 120 -18.25 -13.58 1.70
C GLY A 120 -19.45 -13.74 0.76
N THR A 121 -20.67 -13.41 1.18
CA THR A 121 -21.82 -13.41 0.27
C THR A 121 -21.76 -12.24 -0.70
N LEU A 122 -22.11 -12.51 -1.96
CA LEU A 122 -22.37 -11.53 -3.00
C LEU A 122 -23.85 -11.64 -3.36
N ASN A 123 -24.60 -10.56 -3.18
CA ASN A 123 -26.04 -10.49 -3.45
C ASN A 123 -26.26 -9.50 -4.59
N ILE A 124 -27.10 -9.84 -5.55
CA ILE A 124 -27.44 -8.99 -6.70
C ILE A 124 -28.93 -8.74 -6.65
N TYR A 125 -29.31 -7.47 -6.52
CA TYR A 125 -30.69 -7.03 -6.49
C TYR A 125 -31.06 -6.31 -7.79
N HIS A 126 -32.25 -6.54 -8.32
CA HIS A 126 -32.77 -5.87 -9.50
C HIS A 126 -34.10 -5.19 -9.22
N ASN A 127 -34.47 -4.24 -10.07
CA ASN A 127 -35.76 -3.57 -10.05
C ASN A 127 -36.45 -3.81 -11.41
N PRO A 128 -37.45 -4.69 -11.50
CA PRO A 128 -38.09 -5.07 -12.77
C PRO A 128 -39.12 -4.03 -13.27
N LYS A 129 -39.22 -2.85 -12.64
CA LYS A 129 -40.23 -1.83 -12.95
C LYS A 129 -39.60 -0.45 -13.11
N LEU A 130 -40.22 0.36 -13.97
CA LEU A 130 -39.98 1.80 -14.07
C LEU A 130 -40.64 2.54 -12.90
N ASP A 131 -40.03 3.63 -12.44
CA ASP A 131 -40.53 4.51 -11.35
C ASP A 131 -41.02 3.71 -10.13
N SER A 132 -40.15 2.83 -9.62
CA SER A 132 -40.51 1.89 -8.55
C SER A 132 -39.36 1.64 -7.59
N LEU A 133 -39.70 1.26 -6.35
CA LEU A 133 -38.76 0.79 -5.34
C LEU A 133 -38.92 -0.73 -5.09
N ASP A 134 -39.53 -1.47 -6.02
CA ASP A 134 -39.78 -2.92 -5.94
C ASP A 134 -38.51 -3.76 -6.21
N ILE A 135 -37.45 -3.46 -5.47
CA ILE A 135 -36.15 -4.11 -5.55
C ILE A 135 -36.23 -5.52 -4.95
N GLU A 136 -35.89 -6.53 -5.74
CA GLU A 136 -35.90 -7.95 -5.38
C GLU A 136 -34.55 -8.63 -5.63
N LEU A 137 -34.30 -9.78 -4.98
CA LEU A 137 -33.01 -10.49 -5.06
C LEU A 137 -32.95 -11.39 -6.30
N LYS A 138 -32.17 -10.99 -7.31
CA LYS A 138 -31.95 -11.74 -8.56
C LYS A 138 -31.09 -12.98 -8.32
N TRP A 139 -29.97 -12.79 -7.63
CA TRP A 139 -28.93 -13.79 -7.52
C TRP A 139 -28.11 -13.65 -6.24
N LYS A 140 -27.57 -14.79 -5.75
CA LYS A 140 -26.76 -14.87 -4.55
C LYS A 140 -25.69 -15.94 -4.70
N THR A 141 -24.46 -15.62 -4.34
CA THR A 141 -23.36 -16.59 -4.23
C THR A 141 -22.54 -16.34 -2.96
N SER A 142 -21.70 -17.31 -2.60
CA SER A 142 -20.85 -17.25 -1.41
C SER A 142 -19.41 -17.60 -1.74
N ALA A 143 -18.50 -16.67 -1.45
CA ALA A 143 -17.08 -16.94 -1.33
C ALA A 143 -16.72 -17.40 0.10
N SER A 144 -15.48 -17.84 0.30
CA SER A 144 -14.99 -18.34 1.59
C SER A 144 -14.57 -17.26 2.59
N ASN A 145 -14.54 -15.99 2.19
CA ASN A 145 -14.10 -14.86 3.01
C ASN A 145 -14.78 -13.55 2.57
N SER A 146 -14.82 -12.57 3.46
CA SER A 146 -15.27 -11.17 3.22
C SER A 146 -14.90 -10.67 1.83
N ILE A 147 -15.91 -10.27 1.07
CA ILE A 147 -15.75 -9.47 -0.13
C ILE A 147 -15.43 -8.05 0.32
N LYS A 148 -14.38 -7.46 -0.26
CA LYS A 148 -13.89 -6.11 0.04
C LYS A 148 -14.08 -5.14 -1.09
N ILE A 149 -14.08 -5.63 -2.32
CA ILE A 149 -14.29 -4.83 -3.52
C ILE A 149 -15.12 -5.63 -4.50
N VAL A 150 -16.06 -4.92 -5.13
CA VAL A 150 -16.80 -5.34 -6.29
C VAL A 150 -16.53 -4.30 -7.38
N SER A 151 -16.24 -4.77 -8.59
CA SER A 151 -16.01 -3.96 -9.78
C SER A 151 -16.65 -4.68 -10.96
N SER A 152 -16.86 -3.97 -12.05
CA SER A 152 -17.29 -4.53 -13.31
C SER A 152 -16.19 -4.38 -14.38
N ILE A 153 -16.26 -5.22 -15.41
CA ILE A 153 -15.49 -5.07 -16.64
C ILE A 153 -16.35 -5.53 -17.82
N VAL A 154 -16.40 -4.74 -18.89
CA VAL A 154 -17.06 -5.13 -20.14
C VAL A 154 -16.14 -6.12 -20.87
N ASN A 155 -16.64 -7.29 -21.27
CA ASN A 155 -15.90 -8.19 -22.13
C ASN A 155 -15.84 -7.58 -23.55
N PRO A 156 -14.67 -7.26 -24.12
CA PRO A 156 -14.57 -6.69 -25.46
C PRO A 156 -15.02 -7.64 -26.58
N GLU A 157 -15.09 -8.95 -26.33
CA GLU A 157 -15.52 -9.93 -27.34
C GLU A 157 -17.05 -10.07 -27.41
N ASP A 158 -17.71 -10.18 -26.25
CA ASP A 158 -19.17 -10.43 -26.17
C ASP A 158 -20.01 -9.16 -25.91
N GLY A 159 -19.38 -8.05 -25.50
CA GLY A 159 -20.07 -6.85 -25.00
C GLY A 159 -20.70 -7.01 -23.60
N LYS A 160 -20.79 -8.24 -23.07
CA LYS A 160 -21.38 -8.54 -21.75
C LYS A 160 -20.54 -8.01 -20.59
N ILE A 161 -21.22 -7.69 -19.48
CA ILE A 161 -20.60 -7.17 -18.26
C ILE A 161 -20.26 -8.30 -17.31
N ASN A 162 -18.97 -8.43 -16.99
CA ASN A 162 -18.44 -9.38 -16.02
C ASN A 162 -18.28 -8.71 -14.66
N ILE A 163 -18.67 -9.41 -13.59
CA ILE A 163 -18.51 -8.94 -12.21
C ILE A 163 -17.19 -9.48 -11.65
N LEU A 164 -16.28 -8.56 -11.34
CA LEU A 164 -15.03 -8.84 -10.64
C LEU A 164 -15.22 -8.56 -9.15
N PHE A 165 -14.86 -9.51 -8.30
CA PHE A 165 -14.90 -9.30 -6.86
C PHE A 165 -13.70 -9.94 -6.16
N GLY A 166 -13.26 -9.31 -5.07
CA GLY A 166 -12.04 -9.68 -4.36
C GLY A 166 -12.15 -9.46 -2.86
N GLY A 167 -11.42 -10.24 -2.09
CA GLY A 167 -11.53 -10.29 -0.63
C GLY A 167 -10.24 -10.66 0.08
N TYR A 168 -10.37 -11.08 1.35
CA TYR A 168 -9.22 -11.55 2.13
C TYR A 168 -8.69 -12.93 1.72
N ASP A 169 -9.35 -13.64 0.81
CA ASP A 169 -8.87 -14.92 0.25
C ASP A 169 -7.67 -14.76 -0.71
N ARG A 170 -7.19 -13.51 -0.92
CA ARG A 170 -6.12 -13.14 -1.87
C ARG A 170 -6.41 -13.58 -3.30
N SER A 171 -7.68 -13.79 -3.62
CA SER A 171 -8.14 -14.22 -4.93
C SER A 171 -9.02 -13.11 -5.52
N ILE A 172 -8.90 -12.89 -6.82
CA ILE A 172 -9.86 -12.09 -7.58
C ILE A 172 -10.68 -13.09 -8.38
N ARG A 173 -11.99 -12.99 -8.26
CA ARG A 173 -12.96 -13.88 -8.90
C ARG A 173 -13.72 -13.09 -9.95
N CYS A 174 -14.02 -13.74 -11.06
CA CYS A 174 -14.82 -13.20 -12.15
C CYS A 174 -16.08 -14.05 -12.28
N ILE A 175 -17.25 -13.42 -12.31
CA ILE A 175 -18.51 -14.06 -12.70
C ILE A 175 -18.90 -13.46 -14.04
N SER A 176 -19.08 -14.36 -15.00
CA SER A 176 -19.50 -14.08 -16.38
C SER A 176 -20.79 -14.81 -16.74
N ASP A 177 -21.04 -15.93 -16.07
CA ASP A 177 -22.18 -16.81 -16.28
C ASP A 177 -23.31 -16.47 -15.32
N LEU A 178 -23.79 -15.23 -15.42
CA LEU A 178 -25.16 -14.97 -15.03
C LEU A 178 -26.03 -15.41 -16.22
N GLU A 179 -26.76 -16.51 -16.04
CA GLU A 179 -27.93 -16.86 -16.86
C GLU A 179 -29.06 -15.85 -16.61
N CYS A 180 -28.78 -14.56 -16.81
CA CYS A 180 -29.82 -13.57 -17.05
C CYS A 180 -30.38 -13.89 -18.44
N GLY A 181 -31.44 -14.71 -18.46
CA GLY A 181 -32.20 -14.93 -19.68
C GLY A 181 -32.68 -13.59 -20.21
N GLU A 182 -32.49 -13.37 -21.52
CA GLU A 182 -32.68 -12.10 -22.23
C GLU A 182 -33.95 -11.37 -21.78
N THR A 183 -33.78 -10.47 -20.83
CA THR A 183 -34.81 -9.60 -20.27
C THR A 183 -35.16 -8.56 -21.34
N PRO A 184 -36.46 -8.33 -21.63
CA PRO A 184 -36.83 -7.32 -22.60
C PRO A 184 -36.37 -5.95 -22.07
N PRO A 185 -35.61 -5.17 -22.86
CA PRO A 185 -35.03 -3.94 -22.36
C PRO A 185 -36.11 -2.96 -21.90
N LEU A 186 -35.87 -2.37 -20.72
CA LEU A 186 -36.67 -1.31 -20.14
C LEU A 186 -36.27 0.02 -20.79
N ASP A 187 -37.24 0.72 -21.38
CA ASP A 187 -37.09 2.09 -21.87
C ASP A 187 -37.00 3.08 -20.69
N VAL A 188 -35.90 3.01 -19.93
CA VAL A 188 -35.59 3.94 -18.84
C VAL A 188 -35.35 5.34 -19.44
N PRO A 189 -36.09 6.38 -19.00
CA PRO A 189 -35.98 7.71 -19.58
C PRO A 189 -34.66 8.38 -19.20
N ASN A 190 -33.95 8.99 -20.14
CA ASN A 190 -32.74 9.77 -19.82
C ASN A 190 -33.10 11.19 -19.32
N ASN A 191 -33.61 11.28 -18.08
CA ASN A 191 -34.11 12.53 -17.49
C ASN A 191 -33.00 13.44 -16.91
N MET A 192 -31.77 12.93 -16.73
CA MET A 192 -30.62 13.69 -16.25
C MET A 192 -29.67 14.08 -17.39
N THR A 193 -29.81 15.31 -17.91
CA THR A 193 -28.79 15.90 -18.78
C THR A 193 -27.60 16.37 -17.94
N VAL A 194 -26.58 15.52 -17.82
CA VAL A 194 -25.28 15.90 -17.25
C VAL A 194 -24.69 17.02 -18.13
N PRO A 195 -24.27 18.16 -17.55
CA PRO A 195 -23.61 19.20 -18.33
C PRO A 195 -22.32 18.62 -18.93
N GLU A 196 -22.18 18.70 -20.26
CA GLU A 196 -20.91 18.37 -20.91
C GLU A 196 -19.80 19.16 -20.24
N THR A 197 -18.86 18.46 -19.60
CA THR A 197 -17.69 19.09 -19.01
C THR A 197 -16.93 19.72 -20.15
N GLN A 198 -17.10 21.03 -20.36
CA GLN A 198 -16.24 21.79 -21.24
C GLN A 198 -14.83 21.61 -20.72
N THR A 199 -14.06 20.79 -21.42
CA THR A 199 -12.61 20.75 -21.32
C THR A 199 -12.12 22.07 -21.91
N THR A 200 -12.29 23.14 -21.12
CA THR A 200 -11.78 24.48 -21.41
C THR A 200 -10.32 24.33 -21.76
N GLY A 201 -10.01 24.54 -23.05
CA GLY A 201 -8.88 23.90 -23.74
C GLY A 201 -7.71 23.60 -22.83
N VAL A 202 -7.64 22.35 -22.34
CA VAL A 202 -6.34 21.77 -22.01
C VAL A 202 -5.65 21.73 -23.36
N GLU A 203 -4.71 22.65 -23.56
CA GLU A 203 -3.84 22.62 -24.73
C GLU A 203 -3.38 21.17 -24.92
N GLU A 204 -3.23 20.73 -26.16
CA GLU A 204 -2.56 19.48 -26.46
C GLU A 204 -1.05 19.62 -26.16
N THR A 205 -0.71 19.87 -24.89
CA THR A 205 0.53 19.43 -24.28
C THR A 205 0.52 17.91 -24.40
N THR A 206 0.96 17.46 -25.59
CA THR A 206 1.20 16.09 -26.01
C THR A 206 1.25 15.18 -24.82
N ALA A 207 0.23 14.33 -24.65
CA ALA A 207 0.10 13.49 -23.47
C ALA A 207 1.43 12.77 -23.24
N ARG A 208 2.22 13.29 -22.30
CA ARG A 208 3.47 12.64 -21.90
C ARG A 208 2.99 11.39 -21.22
N GLN A 209 3.04 10.31 -21.98
CA GLN A 209 2.79 8.97 -21.50
C GLN A 209 3.60 8.86 -20.21
N ILE A 210 2.91 8.89 -19.06
CA ILE A 210 3.57 8.84 -17.76
C ILE A 210 4.05 7.40 -17.67
N VAL A 211 5.26 7.18 -18.18
CA VAL A 211 6.01 5.95 -17.99
C VAL A 211 6.29 5.93 -16.50
N PHE A 212 5.40 5.28 -15.77
CA PHE A 212 5.68 4.86 -14.41
C PHE A 212 6.89 3.93 -14.51
N GLU A 213 8.07 4.47 -14.25
CA GLU A 213 9.23 3.65 -13.96
C GLU A 213 8.86 2.77 -12.78
N THR A 214 8.64 1.48 -13.06
CA THR A 214 8.26 0.50 -12.05
C THR A 214 9.46 0.31 -11.14
N VAL A 215 9.54 1.10 -10.07
CA VAL A 215 10.53 0.95 -9.01
C VAL A 215 10.38 -0.47 -8.47
N PRO A 216 11.38 -1.37 -8.67
CA PRO A 216 11.24 -2.74 -8.23
C PRO A 216 11.12 -2.79 -6.71
N THR A 217 10.19 -3.59 -6.21
CA THR A 217 9.96 -3.76 -4.76
C THR A 217 11.17 -4.35 -4.03
N ASN A 218 12.11 -4.99 -4.76
CA ASN A 218 13.39 -5.44 -4.25
C ASN A 218 14.51 -4.42 -4.51
N ILE A 219 14.81 -3.61 -3.49
CA ILE A 219 15.89 -2.61 -3.52
C ILE A 219 17.25 -3.24 -3.88
N ARG A 220 17.53 -4.49 -3.48
CA ARG A 220 18.81 -5.16 -3.75
C ARG A 220 19.00 -5.44 -5.24
N GLU A 221 17.98 -5.97 -5.90
CA GLU A 221 17.99 -6.20 -7.35
C GLU A 221 18.09 -4.88 -8.13
N TYR A 222 17.40 -3.82 -7.68
CA TYR A 222 17.50 -2.51 -8.31
C TYR A 222 18.91 -1.89 -8.18
N ILE A 223 19.56 -2.01 -7.03
CA ILE A 223 20.95 -1.58 -6.85
C ILE A 223 21.89 -2.35 -7.80
N PHE A 224 21.78 -3.68 -7.87
CA PHE A 224 22.62 -4.47 -8.78
C PHE A 224 22.36 -4.13 -10.25
N LYS A 225 21.09 -3.98 -10.65
CA LYS A 225 20.73 -3.52 -12.00
C LYS A 225 21.35 -2.17 -12.32
N TYR A 226 21.23 -1.19 -11.43
CA TYR A 226 21.85 0.14 -11.60
C TYR A 226 23.38 0.07 -11.70
N LEU A 227 24.04 -0.78 -10.91
CA LEU A 227 25.49 -0.97 -10.96
C LEU A 227 25.96 -1.63 -12.28
N ILE A 228 25.16 -2.53 -12.84
CA ILE A 228 25.40 -3.17 -14.16
C ILE A 228 25.15 -2.17 -15.29
N ASP A 229 23.97 -1.54 -15.32
CA ASP A 229 23.53 -0.65 -16.40
C ASP A 229 24.49 0.56 -16.57
N ASN A 230 25.06 1.07 -15.47
CA ASN A 230 26.04 2.16 -15.46
C ASN A 230 27.51 1.69 -15.52
N ARG A 231 27.77 0.38 -15.70
CA ARG A 231 29.12 -0.23 -15.74
C ARG A 231 30.01 0.06 -14.53
N ILE A 232 29.41 0.35 -13.37
CA ILE A 232 30.14 0.69 -12.14
C ILE A 232 30.95 -0.52 -11.64
N ILE A 233 30.44 -1.74 -11.88
CA ILE A 233 31.14 -3.00 -11.55
C ILE A 233 32.46 -3.14 -12.35
N GLU A 234 32.49 -2.74 -13.63
CA GLU A 234 33.71 -2.74 -14.45
C GLU A 234 34.76 -1.77 -13.87
N GLY A 235 34.32 -0.58 -13.42
CA GLY A 235 35.17 0.40 -12.75
C GLY A 235 35.75 -0.10 -11.42
N ILE A 236 34.93 -0.74 -10.59
CA ILE A 236 35.37 -1.36 -9.33
C ILE A 236 36.38 -2.48 -9.60
N GLY A 237 36.15 -3.30 -10.64
CA GLY A 237 37.11 -4.30 -11.10
C GLY A 237 38.48 -3.70 -11.43
N ALA A 238 38.51 -2.63 -12.24
CA ALA A 238 39.74 -1.94 -12.61
C ALA A 238 40.47 -1.23 -11.44
N GLU A 239 39.76 -0.84 -10.37
CA GLU A 239 40.39 -0.33 -9.14
C GLU A 239 40.95 -1.44 -8.25
N LEU A 240 40.30 -2.60 -8.21
CA LEU A 240 40.76 -3.78 -7.48
C LEU A 240 41.93 -4.47 -8.20
N GLU A 241 41.98 -4.41 -9.54
CA GLU A 241 43.13 -4.84 -10.35
C GLU A 241 44.40 -4.06 -9.97
N LYS A 242 44.30 -2.73 -9.81
CA LYS A 242 45.41 -1.89 -9.29
C LYS A 242 45.84 -2.25 -7.86
N LYS A 243 45.02 -3.00 -7.12
CA LYS A 243 45.32 -3.53 -5.78
C LYS A 243 45.76 -5.00 -5.80
N GLY A 244 45.88 -5.62 -6.97
CA GLY A 244 46.40 -6.97 -7.16
C GLY A 244 45.36 -8.10 -7.19
N TYR A 245 44.07 -7.79 -7.34
CA TYR A 245 43.00 -8.79 -7.51
C TYR A 245 42.77 -9.07 -9.00
N LEU A 246 42.46 -10.32 -9.37
CA LEU A 246 42.03 -10.61 -10.75
C LEU A 246 40.61 -10.09 -10.97
N THR A 247 40.43 -9.36 -12.08
CA THR A 247 39.14 -8.79 -12.50
C THR A 247 38.06 -9.88 -12.63
N ASP A 248 38.40 -11.04 -13.18
CA ASP A 248 37.47 -12.17 -13.32
C ASP A 248 36.96 -12.67 -11.97
N SER A 249 37.84 -12.84 -10.97
CA SER A 249 37.45 -13.26 -9.61
C SER A 249 36.60 -12.22 -8.88
N VAL A 250 36.78 -10.93 -9.19
CA VAL A 250 35.92 -9.86 -8.66
C VAL A 250 34.52 -9.95 -9.28
N VAL A 251 34.43 -10.16 -10.61
CA VAL A 251 33.15 -10.32 -11.31
C VAL A 251 32.43 -11.59 -10.86
N GLU A 252 33.14 -12.71 -10.68
CA GLU A 252 32.60 -13.96 -10.12
C GLU A 252 32.03 -13.76 -8.72
N GLU A 253 32.71 -13.02 -7.82
CA GLU A 253 32.19 -12.76 -6.47
C GLU A 253 30.98 -11.80 -6.49
N PHE A 254 30.92 -10.85 -7.43
CA PHE A 254 29.71 -10.04 -7.66
C PHE A 254 28.54 -10.86 -8.20
N GLN A 255 28.77 -11.76 -9.16
CA GLN A 255 27.76 -12.71 -9.62
C GLN A 255 27.32 -13.65 -8.51
N ARG A 256 28.27 -14.09 -7.66
CA ARG A 256 27.97 -14.90 -6.48
C ARG A 256 27.11 -14.13 -5.48
N MET A 257 27.39 -12.86 -5.20
CA MET A 257 26.54 -11.98 -4.35
C MET A 257 25.13 -11.70 -4.93
N ILE A 258 24.94 -11.87 -6.24
CA ILE A 258 23.62 -11.83 -6.89
C ILE A 258 22.90 -13.18 -6.74
N SER A 259 23.62 -14.30 -6.86
CA SER A 259 23.06 -15.65 -6.72
C SER A 259 22.80 -16.07 -5.27
N GLU A 260 23.62 -15.59 -4.33
CA GLU A 260 23.39 -15.58 -2.90
C GLU A 260 22.26 -14.60 -2.62
N LYS A 261 21.02 -15.12 -2.75
CA LYS A 261 19.83 -14.47 -2.21
C LYS A 261 20.19 -13.88 -0.84
N ALA A 262 19.78 -12.63 -0.59
CA ALA A 262 19.64 -12.20 0.80
C ALA A 262 18.71 -13.23 1.44
N ASP A 263 18.87 -13.55 2.73
CA ASP A 263 17.97 -14.48 3.44
C ASP A 263 16.52 -14.09 3.13
N SER A 264 15.98 -14.75 2.10
CA SER A 264 14.64 -14.53 1.66
C SER A 264 13.90 -15.27 2.75
N TYR A 265 13.15 -14.54 3.57
CA TYR A 265 12.20 -15.13 4.48
C TYR A 265 11.28 -16.00 3.63
N GLU A 266 11.68 -17.26 3.50
CA GLU A 266 10.91 -18.29 2.85
C GLU A 266 9.62 -18.30 3.63
N LYS A 267 8.53 -18.03 2.93
CA LYS A 267 7.22 -17.78 3.52
C LYS A 267 6.92 -18.91 4.50
N VAL A 268 7.12 -18.65 5.79
CA VAL A 268 6.83 -19.62 6.84
C VAL A 268 5.32 -19.83 6.80
N THR A 269 4.91 -20.90 6.13
CA THR A 269 3.53 -21.33 6.10
C THR A 269 3.19 -21.88 7.46
N TYR A 270 2.83 -21.00 8.37
CA TYR A 270 2.09 -21.38 9.56
C TYR A 270 0.79 -22.05 9.08
N SER A 271 0.59 -23.30 9.47
CA SER A 271 -0.74 -23.90 9.45
C SER A 271 -1.61 -23.10 10.42
N VAL A 272 -2.41 -22.20 9.88
CA VAL A 272 -3.36 -21.41 10.65
C VAL A 272 -4.46 -22.38 11.12
N TRP A 273 -4.42 -22.69 12.42
CA TRP A 273 -5.27 -23.64 13.15
C TRP A 273 -4.98 -25.14 12.97
N THR A 274 -3.95 -25.63 13.64
CA THR A 274 -4.10 -26.82 14.50
C THR A 274 -3.47 -26.55 15.86
N LEU A 275 -4.28 -26.66 16.92
CA LEU A 275 -3.74 -26.85 18.26
C LEU A 275 -3.09 -28.24 18.31
N PRO A 276 -1.88 -28.40 18.88
CA PRO A 276 -1.37 -29.71 19.26
C PRO A 276 -2.39 -30.41 20.18
N GLU A 277 -2.68 -31.69 19.94
CA GLU A 277 -3.69 -32.45 20.70
C GLU A 277 -3.36 -32.47 22.21
N ASP A 278 -2.07 -32.32 22.55
CA ASP A 278 -1.49 -32.17 23.89
C ASP A 278 -1.88 -30.89 24.66
N GLN A 279 -2.61 -29.94 24.06
CA GLN A 279 -3.21 -28.80 24.76
C GLN A 279 -4.75 -28.81 24.85
N ILE A 280 -5.41 -29.88 24.40
CA ILE A 280 -6.86 -30.05 24.61
C ILE A 280 -7.09 -30.66 26.00
N GLY A 281 -7.55 -29.85 26.95
CA GLY A 281 -7.93 -30.30 28.28
C GLY A 281 -9.09 -31.32 28.23
N VAL A 282 -8.90 -32.48 28.85
CA VAL A 282 -9.90 -33.57 28.83
C VAL A 282 -11.14 -33.20 29.65
N GLY A 283 -12.23 -32.88 28.96
CA GLY A 283 -13.55 -32.73 29.57
C GLY A 283 -14.28 -34.07 29.72
N GLY A 284 -14.70 -34.41 30.94
CA GLY A 284 -15.82 -35.32 31.22
C GLY A 284 -15.64 -36.82 30.89
N THR A 285 -15.41 -37.63 31.92
CA THR A 285 -15.39 -39.10 31.85
C THR A 285 -16.79 -39.74 31.72
N THR A 286 -16.89 -40.79 30.92
CA THR A 286 -17.74 -41.99 31.20
C THR A 286 -16.92 -43.26 30.93
N GLU A 287 -17.20 -44.35 31.66
CA GLU A 287 -16.21 -45.42 31.94
C GLU A 287 -16.22 -46.64 31.01
N ALA A 288 -15.00 -47.14 30.73
CA ALA A 288 -14.49 -48.53 30.79
C ALA A 288 -15.41 -49.76 30.51
N PRO A 289 -14.92 -50.84 29.84
CA PRO A 289 -13.64 -51.51 30.15
C PRO A 289 -12.80 -51.90 28.88
N SER A 290 -11.68 -52.65 28.89
CA SER A 290 -11.05 -53.52 29.91
C SER A 290 -9.49 -53.63 29.77
N LYS A 291 -8.88 -54.68 30.34
CA LYS A 291 -7.49 -55.21 30.22
C LYS A 291 -7.56 -56.75 30.45
N PRO A 292 -6.51 -57.61 30.27
CA PRO A 292 -5.06 -57.42 30.04
C PRO A 292 -4.53 -58.33 28.86
N PRO A 293 -3.26 -58.81 28.72
CA PRO A 293 -1.99 -58.55 29.45
C PRO A 293 -0.76 -58.20 28.59
N ALA A 294 0.37 -57.88 29.26
CA ALA A 294 1.57 -57.28 28.69
C ALA A 294 2.75 -58.24 28.39
N LYS A 295 3.67 -57.83 27.51
CA LYS A 295 5.06 -58.37 27.45
C LYS A 295 6.14 -57.30 27.20
N LYS A 296 6.91 -57.03 28.26
CA LYS A 296 8.35 -56.67 28.33
C LYS A 296 8.89 -55.56 27.40
N THR A 297 9.18 -54.40 27.99
CA THR A 297 10.06 -53.37 27.43
C THR A 297 11.53 -53.81 27.40
N LYS A 298 12.22 -53.58 26.27
CA LYS A 298 13.68 -53.41 26.24
C LYS A 298 13.98 -51.92 26.26
N LYS A 299 14.74 -51.44 27.25
CA LYS A 299 15.35 -50.10 27.19
C LYS A 299 16.55 -50.16 26.24
N ILE A 300 16.54 -49.36 25.18
CA ILE A 300 17.73 -49.03 24.40
C ILE A 300 17.98 -47.54 24.66
N LYS A 301 19.21 -47.18 25.08
CA LYS A 301 19.62 -45.78 25.19
C LYS A 301 19.92 -45.26 23.78
N PRO A 302 19.49 -44.04 23.39
CA PRO A 302 19.94 -43.46 22.15
C PRO A 302 21.46 -43.24 22.21
N VAL A 303 22.16 -43.69 21.16
CA VAL A 303 23.57 -43.36 20.93
C VAL A 303 23.58 -42.02 20.19
N VAL A 304 24.20 -41.01 20.81
CA VAL A 304 24.53 -39.76 20.11
C VAL A 304 25.75 -40.03 19.25
N ILE A 305 25.62 -39.82 17.94
CA ILE A 305 26.76 -39.74 17.02
C ILE A 305 26.87 -38.29 16.59
N GLU A 306 27.70 -37.54 17.31
CA GLU A 306 28.17 -36.23 16.86
C GLU A 306 29.24 -36.46 15.78
N GLN A 307 28.95 -36.03 14.55
CA GLN A 307 29.98 -35.80 13.54
C GLN A 307 30.22 -34.30 13.45
N GLU A 308 31.32 -33.84 14.06
CA GLU A 308 31.87 -32.52 13.76
C GLU A 308 32.40 -32.49 12.32
N ILE A 309 32.02 -31.45 11.58
CA ILE A 309 32.60 -31.11 10.27
C ILE A 309 33.21 -29.70 10.40
N PRO A 310 34.42 -29.42 9.86
CA PRO A 310 35.26 -28.37 10.41
C PRO A 310 34.88 -26.96 9.96
N THR A 311 34.77 -26.03 10.92
CA THR A 311 34.62 -24.59 10.67
C THR A 311 35.95 -23.90 10.29
N GLN A 312 36.58 -24.34 9.19
CA GLN A 312 37.72 -23.63 8.60
C GLN A 312 37.29 -22.60 7.54
N ARG A 313 36.87 -21.42 8.00
CA ARG A 313 37.20 -20.08 7.44
C ARG A 313 36.40 -19.00 8.18
N GLY A 314 37.09 -18.24 9.03
CA GLY A 314 36.52 -17.14 9.83
C GLY A 314 37.39 -16.73 11.02
N GLY A 315 38.05 -17.69 11.67
CA GLY A 315 38.89 -17.44 12.86
C GLY A 315 40.11 -16.53 12.60
N ALA A 316 40.73 -16.61 11.43
CA ALA A 316 41.97 -15.89 11.12
C ALA A 316 41.85 -14.35 11.19
N LEU A 317 40.67 -13.79 10.84
CA LEU A 317 40.40 -12.35 10.94
C LEU A 317 40.19 -11.90 12.40
N LEU A 318 39.52 -12.74 13.20
CA LEU A 318 39.28 -12.51 14.63
C LEU A 318 40.55 -12.61 15.48
N ASP A 319 41.49 -13.49 15.12
CA ASP A 319 42.78 -13.59 15.81
C ASP A 319 43.78 -12.51 15.39
N ALA A 320 43.73 -12.03 14.14
CA ALA A 320 44.49 -10.85 13.71
C ALA A 320 44.10 -9.60 14.51
N LEU A 321 42.79 -9.30 14.61
CA LEU A 321 42.29 -8.17 15.42
C LEU A 321 42.63 -8.27 16.93
N LYS A 322 42.84 -9.48 17.45
CA LYS A 322 43.24 -9.72 18.85
C LYS A 322 44.74 -9.64 19.10
N GLN A 323 45.58 -9.79 18.07
CA GLN A 323 47.03 -9.67 18.22
C GLN A 323 47.50 -8.20 18.21
N ASP A 324 46.86 -7.34 17.40
CA ASP A 324 47.18 -5.90 17.37
C ASP A 324 46.81 -5.16 18.67
N SER A 325 45.86 -5.69 19.45
CA SER A 325 45.41 -5.09 20.72
C SER A 325 46.28 -5.42 21.94
N LYS A 326 47.44 -6.11 21.76
CA LYS A 326 48.35 -6.49 22.85
C LYS A 326 49.85 -6.22 22.58
N LYS A 327 50.21 -4.99 22.23
CA LYS A 327 51.58 -4.46 22.45
C LYS A 327 51.57 -2.93 22.57
N GLY A 328 52.07 -2.40 23.70
CA GLY A 328 52.38 -0.98 23.88
C GLY A 328 51.37 -0.17 24.71
N LYS A 329 51.54 -0.19 26.04
CA LYS A 329 51.26 1.01 26.86
C LYS A 329 52.56 1.81 26.92
N ASP A 330 52.59 2.99 26.31
CA ASP A 330 52.85 4.27 27.00
C ASP A 330 53.04 5.42 25.99
N ASN A 331 52.73 6.63 26.46
CA ASN A 331 52.64 7.91 25.73
C ASN A 331 51.48 8.07 24.72
N LYS A 332 50.65 9.09 24.97
CA LYS A 332 49.53 9.53 24.10
C LYS A 332 50.03 10.07 22.76
N PRO A 333 49.37 9.68 21.66
CA PRO A 333 48.81 10.64 20.71
C PRO A 333 47.30 10.44 20.52
N LYS A 334 46.65 11.35 19.77
CA LYS A 334 45.20 11.33 19.49
C LYS A 334 44.76 10.07 18.73
N SER A 335 43.54 9.61 18.98
CA SER A 335 42.96 8.38 18.45
C SER A 335 42.67 8.45 16.95
N VAL A 336 43.06 7.40 16.21
CA VAL A 336 42.84 7.28 14.76
C VAL A 336 41.34 7.18 14.41
N ALA A 337 40.50 6.74 15.35
CA ALA A 337 39.05 6.66 15.18
C ALA A 337 38.38 8.04 15.03
N ASP A 338 38.88 9.08 15.74
CA ASP A 338 38.32 10.43 15.67
C ASP A 338 38.58 11.04 14.28
N THR A 339 39.78 10.84 13.73
CA THR A 339 40.16 11.28 12.38
C THR A 339 39.30 10.69 11.26
N ALA A 340 38.79 9.46 11.42
CA ALA A 340 37.91 8.84 10.43
C ALA A 340 36.50 9.44 10.45
N ALA A 341 35.97 9.76 11.64
CA ALA A 341 34.70 10.46 11.78
C ALA A 341 34.79 11.93 11.30
N GLU A 342 35.86 12.64 11.67
CA GLU A 342 36.16 14.00 11.21
C GLU A 342 36.28 14.07 9.67
N GLY A 343 36.91 13.08 9.03
CA GLY A 343 37.05 12.99 7.57
C GLY A 343 35.72 12.83 6.83
N ASN A 344 34.81 12.00 7.37
CA ASN A 344 33.46 11.83 6.82
C ASN A 344 32.66 13.14 6.95
N ILE A 345 32.65 13.77 8.13
CA ILE A 345 31.92 15.02 8.36
C ILE A 345 32.47 16.16 7.48
N LYS A 346 33.80 16.24 7.30
CA LYS A 346 34.44 17.19 6.36
C LYS A 346 33.91 17.03 4.94
N THR A 347 33.88 15.80 4.44
CA THR A 347 33.39 15.50 3.08
C THR A 347 31.92 15.88 2.92
N ILE A 348 31.08 15.57 3.91
CA ILE A 348 29.64 15.87 3.89
C ILE A 348 29.37 17.38 3.89
N ILE A 349 30.11 18.16 4.71
CA ILE A 349 30.00 19.63 4.72
C ILE A 349 30.33 20.22 3.33
N ILE A 350 31.37 19.70 2.68
CA ILE A 350 31.78 20.12 1.34
C ILE A 350 30.68 19.78 0.32
N THR A 351 30.23 18.52 0.23
CA THR A 351 29.19 18.09 -0.71
C THR A 351 27.85 18.83 -0.50
N HIS A 352 27.49 19.15 0.75
CA HIS A 352 26.31 19.95 1.04
C HIS A 352 26.45 21.38 0.47
N LEU A 353 27.62 22.01 0.63
CA LEU A 353 27.88 23.36 0.10
C LEU A 353 28.08 23.38 -1.42
N GLU A 354 28.61 22.33 -2.05
CA GLU A 354 28.61 22.17 -3.52
C GLU A 354 27.19 22.16 -4.07
N LYS A 355 26.27 21.42 -3.41
CA LYS A 355 24.87 21.29 -3.82
C LYS A 355 24.07 22.59 -3.67
N PHE A 356 24.24 23.30 -2.55
CA PHE A 356 23.45 24.50 -2.26
C PHE A 356 24.13 25.82 -2.64
N LYS A 357 25.43 25.81 -2.97
CA LYS A 357 26.31 26.91 -3.43
C LYS A 357 26.49 28.11 -2.49
N LEU A 358 25.46 28.50 -1.73
CA LEU A 358 25.49 29.62 -0.80
C LEU A 358 24.52 29.36 0.38
N VAL A 359 25.06 29.26 1.60
CA VAL A 359 24.24 29.09 2.81
C VAL A 359 24.28 30.37 3.65
N PRO A 360 23.15 31.05 3.92
CA PRO A 360 23.15 32.43 4.41
C PRO A 360 23.68 32.62 5.85
N THR A 361 23.55 31.62 6.73
CA THR A 361 23.95 31.71 8.14
C THR A 361 24.63 30.42 8.64
N LYS A 362 25.52 30.52 9.64
CA LYS A 362 26.18 29.36 10.26
C LYS A 362 25.15 28.43 10.92
N SER A 363 24.16 29.01 11.62
CA SER A 363 23.09 28.26 12.28
C SER A 363 22.27 27.40 11.31
N LYS A 364 21.95 27.92 10.12
CA LYS A 364 21.21 27.15 9.12
C LYS A 364 22.03 25.96 8.61
N LEU A 365 23.32 26.15 8.30
CA LEU A 365 24.22 25.05 7.91
C LEU A 365 24.30 23.96 9.00
N VAL A 366 24.34 24.35 10.27
CA VAL A 366 24.33 23.42 11.41
C VAL A 366 22.99 22.70 11.53
N GLU A 367 21.86 23.39 11.38
CA GLU A 367 20.52 22.79 11.42
C GLU A 367 20.29 21.78 10.29
N ASP A 368 20.67 22.14 9.05
CA ASP A 368 20.57 21.26 7.88
C ASP A 368 21.40 19.96 8.05
N LEU A 369 22.54 20.03 8.77
CA LEU A 369 23.38 18.88 9.09
C LEU A 369 22.89 18.09 10.32
N VAL A 370 22.25 18.74 11.31
CA VAL A 370 21.61 18.06 12.44
C VAL A 370 20.37 17.27 11.99
N ILE A 371 19.61 17.77 11.01
CA ILE A 371 18.50 17.03 10.38
C ILE A 371 19.01 15.75 9.70
N LEU A 372 20.24 15.74 9.19
CA LEU A 372 20.91 14.56 8.62
C LEU A 372 21.47 13.60 9.69
N GLY A 373 21.21 13.85 10.98
CA GLY A 373 21.54 12.94 12.09
C GLY A 373 22.89 13.18 12.77
N TYR A 374 23.61 14.25 12.42
CA TYR A 374 24.92 14.56 13.02
C TYR A 374 24.80 15.37 14.32
N ASN A 375 25.72 15.13 15.26
CA ASN A 375 25.75 15.84 16.54
C ASN A 375 26.21 17.31 16.33
N ARG A 376 25.40 18.27 16.82
CA ARG A 376 25.62 19.72 16.70
C ARG A 376 27.03 20.13 17.11
N ASP A 377 27.52 19.66 18.26
CA ASP A 377 28.81 20.12 18.82
C ASP A 377 29.99 19.74 17.90
N VAL A 378 29.93 18.52 17.33
CA VAL A 378 30.96 18.00 16.41
C VAL A 378 30.91 18.73 15.06
N VAL A 379 29.70 19.04 14.57
CA VAL A 379 29.51 19.83 13.34
C VAL A 379 30.04 21.26 13.51
N GLU A 380 29.78 21.91 14.65
CA GLU A 380 30.26 23.27 14.92
C GLU A 380 31.78 23.35 15.05
N GLU A 381 32.42 22.37 15.72
CA GLU A 381 33.89 22.27 15.79
C GLU A 381 34.50 22.05 14.40
N GLN A 382 33.89 21.19 13.57
CA GLN A 382 34.41 20.88 12.24
C GLN A 382 34.24 22.04 11.26
N ILE A 383 33.15 22.80 11.33
CA ILE A 383 32.98 24.04 10.53
C ILE A 383 34.06 25.07 10.91
N GLU A 384 34.41 25.21 12.20
CA GLU A 384 35.44 26.16 12.61
C GLU A 384 36.85 25.70 12.20
N LYS A 385 37.15 24.39 12.26
CA LYS A 385 38.38 23.81 11.68
C LYS A 385 38.49 24.11 10.18
N LEU A 386 37.44 23.85 9.40
CA LEU A 386 37.43 24.09 7.94
C LEU A 386 37.53 25.58 7.56
N ARG A 387 37.05 26.47 8.43
CA ARG A 387 37.26 27.92 8.30
C ARG A 387 38.72 28.31 8.57
N MET A 388 39.35 27.73 9.59
CA MET A 388 40.77 27.93 9.91
C MET A 388 41.71 27.35 8.85
N GLU A 389 41.31 26.26 8.18
CA GLU A 389 41.99 25.69 7.01
C GLU A 389 41.77 26.50 5.71
N GLY A 390 40.93 27.55 5.71
CA GLY A 390 40.63 28.37 4.54
C GLY A 390 39.67 27.75 3.52
N VAL A 391 39.19 26.52 3.76
CA VAL A 391 38.27 25.79 2.88
C VAL A 391 36.86 26.40 2.88
N LEU A 392 36.46 27.04 3.98
CA LEU A 392 35.17 27.74 4.11
C LEU A 392 35.35 29.25 4.24
N LEU A 393 34.75 29.99 3.31
CA LEU A 393 34.74 31.45 3.30
C LEU A 393 33.32 31.98 3.54
N TYR A 394 33.22 33.00 4.41
CA TYR A 394 32.00 33.75 4.64
C TYR A 394 32.06 35.12 3.97
N SER A 395 31.28 35.32 2.90
CA SER A 395 31.16 36.61 2.23
C SER A 395 30.30 37.57 3.07
N ARG A 396 30.87 38.75 3.39
CA ARG A 396 30.13 39.86 4.01
C ARG A 396 29.49 40.80 2.97
N THR A 397 29.96 40.73 1.73
CA THR A 397 29.41 41.42 0.55
C THR A 397 28.34 40.56 -0.12
N GLU A 398 27.39 41.17 -0.82
CA GLU A 398 26.27 40.44 -1.40
C GLU A 398 26.69 39.62 -2.65
N PRO A 399 26.26 38.34 -2.78
CA PRO A 399 25.39 37.61 -1.85
C PRO A 399 26.09 37.18 -0.54
N LYS A 400 25.47 37.49 0.60
CA LYS A 400 26.00 37.18 1.93
C LYS A 400 25.79 35.71 2.25
N GLY A 401 26.84 35.00 2.64
CA GLY A 401 26.73 33.58 3.00
C GLY A 401 28.06 32.84 3.08
N TRP A 402 27.96 31.60 3.54
CA TRP A 402 29.03 30.60 3.53
C TRP A 402 29.10 29.95 2.15
N SER A 403 30.33 29.81 1.68
CA SER A 403 30.70 29.21 0.39
C SER A 403 32.03 28.49 0.52
N LEU A 404 32.30 27.58 -0.42
CA LEU A 404 33.62 26.94 -0.51
C LEU A 404 34.65 27.94 -1.04
N GLY A 405 35.83 27.96 -0.42
CA GLY A 405 36.97 28.72 -0.91
C GLY A 405 37.42 28.20 -2.28
N THR A 406 37.56 29.11 -3.24
CA THR A 406 38.27 28.81 -4.50
C THR A 406 39.76 28.80 -4.20
N TYR A 407 40.42 27.68 -4.51
CA TYR A 407 41.89 27.55 -4.48
C TYR A 407 42.53 28.33 -5.63
#